data_AF-E0S512-F1
#
_entry.id   AF-E0S512-F1
#
_cell.length_a   1.000
_cell.length_b   1.000
_cell.length_c   1.000
_cell.angle_alpha   90.00
_cell.angle_beta   90.00
_cell.angle_gamma   90.00
#
_symmetry.space_group_name_H-M   'P 1'
#
loop_
_entity.id
_entity.type
_entity.pdbx_description
1 polymer ?
#
loop_
_entity_poly.entity_id
_entity_poly.type
_entity_poly.pdbx_seq_one_letter_code
_entity_poly.pdbx_strand_id
1 'polypeptide(L)'
;MMVKETKDIVLSEEYIFGEGHKKYNVTTQRTVDEGKTTVKVMRALLYNGPATGITIHNSNAYLSKLCEDGLLSGLVPDGKTAFGFLEELCHKGFSEKYPNVTEDVHARLAHELEVINKKGMVGGFLIIYDLIEFARSNNLMISPGCGALPGSLVAYCLGITGVDPIKENLLFERYLNMGRETPSYCIRIDVEKGAKPLIFGYLTEMYGSGMPKLLKMADISIKEWVELSIIKDTLEIISRSKRERIDIVRIDKTDPAVFELLLSGETNGILFFDKDDPHSYSTWWHLDDNGKWHEYHEPLVAGNAALYEVIRPKNMDELMAAITLDRPLSEEHIEKYLRNIKNSQYITYECPELETILSTTYGCVIYQEQIMRILQDLGGFSPEKSDLCRRDLSKRKQFTIGEMREEFVYGATSSKIVGMDVANAIFDMLWDKARYSFNKSHVAAFSLMIYEMAWLKLYYRSEFMEAAEKYRGIKSDILP
;
A
#
# COMPACT_ATOMS: atom_id res chain seq x y z
N MET A 1 -29.92 -10.92 -13.74
CA MET A 1 -28.71 -11.75 -13.66
C MET A 1 -27.97 -11.66 -14.99
N MET A 2 -26.97 -10.79 -15.11
CA MET A 2 -26.03 -10.92 -16.23
C MET A 2 -25.13 -12.11 -15.92
N VAL A 3 -25.16 -13.12 -16.80
CA VAL A 3 -24.31 -14.31 -16.71
C VAL A 3 -22.87 -13.85 -16.87
N LYS A 4 -22.05 -14.01 -15.83
CA LYS A 4 -20.60 -13.83 -15.92
C LYS A 4 -20.06 -14.86 -16.89
N GLU A 5 -19.55 -14.42 -18.03
CA GLU A 5 -18.93 -15.32 -19.01
C GLU A 5 -17.46 -15.52 -18.62
N THR A 6 -17.20 -16.45 -17.69
CA THR A 6 -15.85 -16.86 -17.31
C THR A 6 -15.27 -17.70 -18.45
N LYS A 7 -14.52 -17.09 -19.37
CA LYS A 7 -13.75 -17.82 -20.37
C LYS A 7 -12.35 -18.10 -19.83
N ASP A 8 -12.15 -19.31 -19.31
CA ASP A 8 -10.84 -19.82 -18.93
C ASP A 8 -10.00 -20.07 -20.18
N ILE A 9 -9.14 -19.11 -20.52
CA ILE A 9 -8.16 -19.27 -21.60
C ILE A 9 -6.84 -19.68 -20.96
N VAL A 10 -6.43 -20.91 -21.25
CA VAL A 10 -5.14 -21.47 -20.84
C VAL A 10 -4.12 -21.17 -21.94
N LEU A 11 -3.17 -20.27 -21.67
CA LEU A 11 -2.09 -19.94 -22.59
C LEU A 11 -0.80 -20.59 -22.11
N SER A 12 -0.07 -21.26 -23.01
CA SER A 12 1.28 -21.77 -22.77
C SER A 12 2.27 -20.95 -23.57
N GLU A 13 3.28 -20.39 -22.89
CA GLU A 13 4.30 -19.56 -23.53
C GLU A 13 5.69 -19.98 -23.05
N GLU A 14 6.67 -19.91 -23.96
CA GLU A 14 8.07 -20.24 -23.68
C GLU A 14 8.82 -19.00 -23.18
N TYR A 15 9.55 -19.14 -22.08
CA TYR A 15 10.37 -18.10 -21.47
C TYR A 15 11.81 -18.57 -21.35
N ILE A 16 12.75 -17.65 -21.53
CA ILE A 16 14.19 -17.91 -21.45
C ILE A 16 14.76 -17.07 -20.30
N PHE A 17 15.44 -17.72 -19.35
CA PHE A 17 16.05 -17.07 -18.18
C PHE A 17 17.53 -17.48 -18.00
N GLY A 18 18.33 -16.56 -17.47
CA GLY A 18 19.71 -16.75 -17.01
C GLY A 18 20.75 -17.09 -18.09
N GLU A 19 22.02 -17.18 -17.69
CA GLU A 19 23.11 -17.68 -18.54
C GLU A 19 22.97 -19.19 -18.76
N GLY A 20 22.77 -19.59 -20.02
CA GLY A 20 22.52 -20.98 -20.42
C GLY A 20 21.17 -21.23 -21.10
N HIS A 21 20.30 -20.23 -21.23
CA HIS A 21 19.04 -20.27 -21.98
C HIS A 21 18.12 -21.45 -21.62
N LYS A 22 17.79 -21.60 -20.34
CA LYS A 22 16.82 -22.61 -19.91
C LYS A 22 15.40 -22.18 -20.33
N LYS A 23 14.68 -23.09 -20.99
CA LYS A 23 13.33 -22.85 -21.52
C LYS A 23 12.28 -23.22 -20.49
N TYR A 24 11.30 -22.34 -20.27
CA TYR A 24 10.18 -22.59 -19.38
C TYR A 24 8.88 -22.46 -20.12
N ASN A 25 8.01 -23.46 -20.02
CA ASN A 25 6.63 -23.32 -20.46
C ASN A 25 5.78 -22.86 -19.28
N VAL A 26 5.37 -21.60 -19.30
CA VAL A 26 4.45 -21.06 -18.29
C VAL A 26 3.04 -21.14 -18.82
N THR A 27 2.20 -21.83 -18.07
CA THR A 27 0.77 -21.96 -18.31
C THR A 27 0.04 -20.94 -17.46
N THR A 28 -0.70 -20.03 -18.10
CA THR A 28 -1.51 -19.01 -17.41
C THR A 28 -2.99 -19.23 -17.67
N GLN A 29 -3.81 -18.99 -16.66
CA GLN A 29 -5.25 -18.84 -16.78
C GLN A 29 -5.57 -17.36 -16.84
N ARG A 30 -6.25 -16.94 -17.91
CA ARG A 30 -6.78 -15.59 -18.04
C ARG A 30 -8.26 -15.60 -17.68
N THR A 31 -8.66 -14.71 -16.77
CA THR A 31 -10.07 -14.48 -16.41
C THR A 31 -10.43 -13.03 -16.70
N VAL A 32 -11.57 -12.81 -17.34
CA VAL A 32 -12.10 -11.47 -17.64
C VAL A 32 -13.40 -11.31 -16.85
N ASP A 33 -13.43 -10.36 -15.93
CA ASP A 33 -14.61 -10.02 -15.13
C ASP A 33 -14.82 -8.50 -15.18
N GLU A 34 -16.00 -8.07 -15.63
CA GLU A 34 -16.39 -6.65 -15.69
C GLU A 34 -15.35 -5.71 -16.35
N GLY A 35 -14.70 -6.18 -17.42
CA GLY A 35 -13.67 -5.41 -18.14
C GLY A 35 -12.28 -5.43 -17.49
N LYS A 36 -12.14 -5.98 -16.28
CA LYS A 36 -10.84 -6.27 -15.66
C LYS A 36 -10.33 -7.64 -16.12
N THR A 37 -9.15 -7.64 -16.73
CA THR A 37 -8.44 -8.87 -17.08
C THR A 37 -7.51 -9.22 -15.92
N THR A 38 -7.68 -10.41 -15.34
CA THR A 38 -6.74 -11.02 -14.41
C THR A 38 -6.03 -12.17 -15.10
N VAL A 39 -4.72 -12.29 -14.88
CA VAL A 39 -3.91 -13.40 -15.41
C VAL A 39 -3.28 -14.09 -14.21
N LYS A 40 -3.62 -15.35 -14.01
CA LYS A 40 -3.07 -16.20 -12.95
C LYS A 40 -2.08 -17.18 -13.58
N VAL A 41 -0.88 -17.29 -13.01
CA VAL A 41 0.02 -18.38 -13.39
C VAL A 41 -0.53 -19.67 -12.79
N MET A 42 -0.77 -20.68 -13.61
CA MET A 42 -1.29 -21.98 -13.15
C MET A 42 -0.19 -22.99 -12.94
N ARG A 43 0.80 -22.95 -13.82
CA ARG A 43 1.92 -23.88 -13.84
C ARG A 43 3.09 -23.23 -14.55
N ALA A 44 4.29 -23.59 -14.13
CA ALA A 44 5.47 -23.41 -14.95
C ALA A 44 6.24 -24.72 -15.01
N LEU A 45 6.72 -25.03 -16.21
CA LEU A 45 7.50 -26.22 -16.54
C LEU A 45 8.90 -25.82 -16.96
N LEU A 46 9.92 -26.21 -16.19
CA LEU A 46 11.31 -26.11 -16.62
C LEU A 46 11.63 -27.22 -17.62
N TYR A 47 12.14 -26.88 -18.80
CA TYR A 47 12.65 -27.83 -19.79
C TYR A 47 14.18 -27.86 -19.75
N ASN A 48 14.76 -28.91 -19.13
CA ASN A 48 16.20 -29.20 -19.13
C ASN A 48 16.52 -30.38 -20.09
N GLY A 49 16.16 -30.26 -21.37
CA GLY A 49 16.39 -31.35 -22.34
C GLY A 49 15.36 -32.49 -22.28
N PRO A 50 15.60 -33.66 -22.91
CA PRO A 50 14.52 -34.47 -23.51
C PRO A 50 13.55 -35.19 -22.56
N ALA A 51 13.71 -35.18 -21.23
CA ALA A 51 12.87 -36.06 -20.39
C ALA A 51 12.60 -35.63 -18.93
N THR A 52 12.94 -34.42 -18.49
CA THR A 52 12.63 -34.02 -17.10
C THR A 52 12.04 -32.61 -17.05
N GLY A 53 10.72 -32.54 -16.85
CA GLY A 53 9.99 -31.31 -16.58
C GLY A 53 9.54 -31.25 -15.13
N ILE A 54 9.93 -30.21 -14.38
CA ILE A 54 9.44 -29.97 -13.02
C ILE A 54 8.14 -29.17 -13.12
N THR A 55 7.07 -29.60 -12.44
CA THR A 55 5.77 -28.92 -12.42
C THR A 55 5.60 -28.12 -11.14
N ILE A 56 5.40 -26.81 -11.24
CA ILE A 56 5.18 -25.93 -10.09
C ILE A 56 3.67 -25.65 -9.95
N HIS A 57 3.09 -25.99 -8.81
CA HIS A 57 1.64 -25.95 -8.55
C HIS A 57 1.13 -24.65 -7.89
N ASN A 58 2.03 -23.80 -7.38
CA ASN A 58 1.72 -22.51 -6.76
C ASN A 58 2.51 -21.40 -7.47
N SER A 59 1.79 -20.45 -8.09
CA SER A 59 2.36 -19.32 -8.84
C SER A 59 3.30 -18.46 -8.02
N ASN A 60 3.05 -18.29 -6.72
CA ASN A 60 3.87 -17.41 -5.89
C ASN A 60 5.22 -18.06 -5.57
N ALA A 61 5.19 -19.35 -5.21
CA ALA A 61 6.37 -20.16 -4.93
C ALA A 61 7.29 -20.32 -6.16
N TYR A 62 6.78 -20.02 -7.36
CA TYR A 62 7.56 -20.04 -8.60
C TYR A 62 8.80 -19.14 -8.53
N LEU A 63 8.64 -17.88 -8.11
CA LEU A 63 9.77 -16.95 -8.01
C LEU A 63 10.80 -17.39 -6.97
N SER A 64 10.32 -17.90 -5.83
CA SER A 64 11.18 -18.44 -4.77
C SER A 64 12.00 -19.63 -5.30
N LYS A 65 11.37 -20.52 -6.08
CA LYS A 65 12.06 -21.64 -6.71
C LYS A 65 13.08 -21.20 -7.77
N LEU A 66 12.78 -20.16 -8.56
CA LEU A 66 13.74 -19.58 -9.51
C LEU A 66 14.97 -19.00 -8.80
N CYS A 67 14.79 -18.37 -7.63
CA CYS A 67 15.90 -17.90 -6.79
C CYS A 67 16.77 -19.09 -6.35
N GLU A 68 16.15 -20.14 -5.80
CA GLU A 68 16.84 -21.31 -5.24
C GLU A 68 17.54 -22.17 -6.29
N ASP A 69 16.98 -22.27 -7.50
CA ASP A 69 17.56 -23.04 -8.61
C ASP A 69 18.70 -22.26 -9.32
N GLY A 70 19.10 -21.09 -8.79
CA GLY A 70 20.20 -20.27 -9.31
C GLY A 70 19.91 -19.58 -10.64
N LEU A 71 18.63 -19.46 -11.00
CA LEU A 71 18.18 -18.91 -12.28
C LEU A 71 18.04 -17.39 -12.23
N LEU A 72 17.95 -16.86 -11.02
CA LEU A 72 18.14 -15.45 -10.70
C LEU A 72 19.56 -15.29 -10.14
N SER A 73 20.54 -15.69 -10.96
CA SER A 73 21.96 -15.73 -10.59
C SER A 73 22.39 -14.42 -9.95
N GLY A 74 23.05 -14.49 -8.79
CA GLY A 74 23.53 -13.32 -8.04
C GLY A 74 22.53 -12.70 -7.06
N LEU A 75 21.24 -13.03 -7.12
CA LEU A 75 20.25 -12.48 -6.18
C LEU A 75 20.37 -13.04 -4.77
N VAL A 76 20.69 -14.33 -4.64
CA VAL A 76 20.92 -15.00 -3.35
C VAL A 76 22.39 -15.40 -3.27
N PRO A 77 23.14 -15.00 -2.22
CA PRO A 77 24.53 -15.40 -2.06
C PRO A 77 24.72 -16.91 -1.97
N ASP A 78 25.85 -17.40 -2.50
CA ASP A 78 26.19 -18.82 -2.48
C ASP A 78 26.11 -19.42 -1.06
N GLY A 79 25.45 -20.58 -0.95
CA GLY A 79 25.29 -21.29 0.32
C GLY A 79 24.14 -20.80 1.21
N LYS A 80 23.39 -19.75 0.79
CA LYS A 80 22.17 -19.31 1.49
C LYS A 80 20.91 -19.81 0.79
N THR A 81 19.85 -20.03 1.57
CA THR A 81 18.50 -20.18 1.03
C THR A 81 17.89 -18.81 0.75
N ALA A 82 16.92 -18.72 -0.16
CA ALA A 82 16.21 -17.47 -0.42
C ALA A 82 15.58 -16.90 0.86
N PHE A 83 14.98 -17.77 1.69
CA PHE A 83 14.38 -17.36 2.96
C PHE A 83 15.43 -16.87 3.96
N GLY A 84 16.54 -17.60 4.12
CA GLY A 84 17.61 -17.18 5.05
C GLY A 84 18.26 -15.86 4.64
N PHE A 85 18.37 -15.59 3.33
CA PHE A 85 18.86 -14.30 2.85
C PHE A 85 17.85 -13.16 3.10
N LEU A 86 16.55 -13.40 2.85
CA LEU A 86 15.49 -12.43 3.17
C LEU A 86 15.48 -12.08 4.67
N GLU A 87 15.58 -13.09 5.53
CA GLU A 87 15.61 -12.94 6.98
C GLU A 87 16.81 -12.07 7.43
N GLU A 88 18.01 -12.33 6.89
CA GLU A 88 19.20 -11.53 7.18
C GLU A 88 19.05 -10.06 6.77
N LEU A 89 18.54 -9.80 5.55
CA LEU A 89 18.28 -8.44 5.08
C LEU A 89 17.27 -7.72 5.98
N CYS A 90 16.20 -8.41 6.39
CA CYS A 90 15.18 -7.86 7.27
C CYS A 90 15.74 -7.55 8.65
N HIS A 91 16.52 -8.45 9.26
CA HIS A 91 17.13 -8.19 10.56
C HIS A 91 18.13 -7.04 10.53
N LYS A 92 18.89 -6.91 9.45
CA LYS A 92 19.77 -5.75 9.25
C LYS A 92 18.96 -4.46 9.23
N GLY A 93 17.98 -4.33 8.33
CA GLY A 93 17.14 -3.13 8.23
C GLY A 93 16.35 -2.85 9.51
N PHE A 94 15.87 -3.90 10.19
CA PHE A 94 15.19 -3.80 11.47
C PHE A 94 16.09 -3.19 12.54
N SER A 95 17.33 -3.68 12.68
CA SER A 95 18.29 -3.15 13.67
C SER A 95 18.67 -1.69 13.43
N GLU A 96 18.70 -1.26 12.16
CA GLU A 96 18.99 0.12 11.78
C GLU A 96 17.81 1.07 12.09
N LYS A 97 16.58 0.60 11.90
CA LYS A 97 15.34 1.40 12.09
C LYS A 97 14.82 1.38 13.52
N TYR A 98 15.06 0.29 14.24
CA TYR A 98 14.49 -0.01 15.55
C TYR A 98 15.57 -0.44 16.55
N PRO A 99 16.47 0.48 16.96
CA PRO A 99 17.56 0.15 17.88
C PRO A 99 17.06 -0.22 19.29
N ASN A 100 15.89 0.30 19.70
CA ASN A 100 15.26 0.02 21.00
C ASN A 100 13.76 -0.15 20.81
N VAL A 101 13.27 -1.39 20.74
CA VAL A 101 11.84 -1.70 20.55
C VAL A 101 11.37 -2.82 21.47
N THR A 102 10.05 -2.94 21.58
CA THR A 102 9.41 -3.97 22.40
C THR A 102 9.49 -5.34 21.74
N GLU A 103 9.31 -6.38 22.55
CA GLU A 103 9.29 -7.77 22.09
C GLU A 103 8.14 -8.04 21.12
N ASP A 104 7.02 -7.32 21.23
CA ASP A 104 5.89 -7.40 20.29
C ASP A 104 6.27 -7.00 18.86
N VAL A 105 7.18 -6.02 18.69
CA VAL A 105 7.64 -5.60 17.36
C VAL A 105 8.59 -6.65 16.77
N HIS A 106 9.40 -7.32 17.60
CA HIS A 106 10.17 -8.48 17.16
C HIS A 106 9.27 -9.65 16.75
N ALA A 107 8.23 -9.94 17.53
CA ALA A 107 7.24 -10.97 17.22
C ALA A 107 6.50 -10.65 15.92
N ARG A 108 6.19 -9.37 15.67
CA ARG A 108 5.61 -8.91 14.41
C ARG A 108 6.53 -9.23 13.21
N LEU A 109 7.83 -8.93 13.29
CA LEU A 109 8.76 -9.23 12.19
C LEU A 109 8.84 -10.74 11.92
N ALA A 110 8.96 -11.55 12.98
CA ALA A 110 9.04 -13.01 12.86
C ALA A 110 7.77 -13.60 12.22
N HIS A 111 6.58 -13.14 12.64
CA HIS A 111 5.30 -13.55 12.06
C HIS A 111 5.20 -13.18 10.58
N GLU A 112 5.56 -11.95 10.20
CA GLU A 112 5.53 -11.54 8.80
C GLU A 112 6.44 -12.41 7.91
N LEU A 113 7.67 -12.66 8.36
CA LEU A 113 8.62 -13.53 7.66
C LEU A 113 8.07 -14.95 7.49
N GLU A 114 7.48 -15.52 8.54
CA GLU A 114 6.87 -16.84 8.51
C GLU A 114 5.71 -16.92 7.50
N VAL A 115 4.83 -15.92 7.50
CA VAL A 115 3.70 -15.84 6.57
C VAL A 115 4.17 -15.70 5.13
N ILE A 116 5.15 -14.82 4.86
CA ILE A 116 5.74 -14.63 3.53
C ILE A 116 6.36 -15.94 3.03
N ASN A 117 7.07 -16.66 3.90
CA ASN A 117 7.66 -17.95 3.58
C ASN A 117 6.58 -19.00 3.25
N LYS A 118 5.59 -19.17 4.12
CA LYS A 118 4.48 -20.12 3.93
C LYS A 118 3.65 -19.84 2.67
N LYS A 119 3.51 -18.56 2.29
CA LYS A 119 2.83 -18.15 1.05
C LYS A 119 3.69 -18.32 -0.21
N GLY A 120 4.97 -18.69 -0.05
CA GLY A 120 5.93 -18.83 -1.15
C GLY A 120 6.35 -17.50 -1.76
N MET A 121 6.21 -16.39 -1.03
CA MET A 121 6.41 -15.03 -1.53
C MET A 121 7.84 -14.49 -1.34
N VAL A 122 8.76 -15.32 -0.86
CA VAL A 122 10.15 -14.90 -0.59
C VAL A 122 10.82 -14.34 -1.84
N GLY A 123 10.74 -15.06 -2.97
CA GLY A 123 11.42 -14.66 -4.21
C GLY A 123 10.96 -13.32 -4.77
N GLY A 124 9.65 -13.01 -4.70
CA GLY A 124 9.18 -11.69 -5.14
C GLY A 124 9.66 -10.56 -4.22
N PHE A 125 9.72 -10.76 -2.90
CA PHE A 125 10.30 -9.75 -2.00
C PHE A 125 11.79 -9.50 -2.30
N LEU A 126 12.56 -10.54 -2.60
CA LEU A 126 13.97 -10.41 -2.98
C LEU A 126 14.16 -9.69 -4.32
N ILE A 127 13.39 -10.04 -5.35
CA ILE A 127 13.46 -9.36 -6.66
C ILE A 127 13.12 -7.87 -6.52
N ILE A 128 12.12 -7.56 -5.69
CA ILE A 128 11.76 -6.17 -5.44
C ILE A 128 12.84 -5.46 -4.64
N TYR A 129 13.40 -6.08 -3.60
CA TYR A 129 14.54 -5.52 -2.87
C TYR A 129 15.71 -5.19 -3.82
N ASP A 130 16.08 -6.10 -4.71
CA ASP A 130 17.14 -5.86 -5.71
C ASP A 130 16.81 -4.70 -6.67
N LEU A 131 15.56 -4.62 -7.13
CA LEU A 131 15.10 -3.48 -7.92
C LEU A 131 15.23 -2.15 -7.16
N ILE A 132 14.88 -2.13 -5.88
CA ILE A 132 15.03 -0.96 -5.02
C ILE A 132 16.51 -0.59 -4.87
N GLU A 133 17.41 -1.56 -4.70
CA GLU A 133 18.85 -1.32 -4.63
C GLU A 133 19.42 -0.77 -5.95
N PHE A 134 18.98 -1.31 -7.09
CA PHE A 134 19.32 -0.78 -8.40
C PHE A 134 18.84 0.67 -8.55
N ALA A 135 17.60 0.95 -8.17
CA ALA A 135 17.05 2.29 -8.24
C ALA A 135 17.84 3.28 -7.39
N ARG A 136 18.14 2.94 -6.12
CA ARG A 136 18.97 3.77 -5.23
C ARG A 136 20.35 4.03 -5.83
N SER A 137 21.01 3.00 -6.36
CA SER A 137 22.35 3.11 -6.94
C SER A 137 22.38 3.96 -8.22
N ASN A 138 21.26 4.05 -8.94
CA ASN A 138 21.10 4.85 -10.15
C ASN A 138 20.38 6.19 -9.89
N ASN A 139 20.23 6.60 -8.62
CA ASN A 139 19.55 7.82 -8.22
C ASN A 139 18.13 7.93 -8.81
N LEU A 140 17.41 6.79 -8.84
CA LEU A 140 16.02 6.74 -9.27
C LEU A 140 15.07 6.95 -8.08
N MET A 141 14.10 7.85 -8.24
CA MET A 141 13.11 8.11 -7.20
C MET A 141 11.99 7.06 -7.21
N ILE A 142 11.62 6.62 -6.01
CA ILE A 142 10.57 5.63 -5.75
C ILE A 142 9.66 6.18 -4.64
N SER A 143 8.35 5.99 -4.78
CA SER A 143 7.37 6.38 -3.76
C SER A 143 7.62 5.69 -2.42
N PRO A 144 7.17 6.27 -1.30
CA PRO A 144 7.20 5.63 0.01
C PRO A 144 6.24 4.43 0.13
N GLY A 145 5.44 4.11 -0.89
CA GLY A 145 4.68 2.87 -0.98
C GLY A 145 3.30 3.05 -1.60
N CYS A 146 2.64 1.93 -1.92
CA CYS A 146 1.35 1.95 -2.59
C CYS A 146 0.43 0.81 -2.11
N GLY A 147 -0.88 1.07 -2.05
CA GLY A 147 -1.88 0.11 -1.60
C GLY A 147 -1.71 -0.28 -0.13
N ALA A 148 -1.80 -1.58 0.16
CA ALA A 148 -1.67 -2.10 1.53
C ALA A 148 -0.22 -2.47 1.91
N LEU A 149 0.71 -2.49 0.95
CA LEU A 149 2.12 -2.88 1.18
C LEU A 149 2.81 -2.11 2.32
N PRO A 150 2.53 -0.80 2.54
CA PRO A 150 3.06 -0.07 3.69
C PRO A 150 2.73 -0.67 5.06
N GLY A 151 1.72 -1.55 5.14
CA GLY A 151 1.42 -2.32 6.34
C GLY A 151 2.40 -3.45 6.66
N SER A 152 3.38 -3.75 5.80
CA SER A 152 4.40 -4.78 6.05
C SER A 152 5.67 -4.19 6.66
N LEU A 153 6.02 -4.66 7.84
CA LEU A 153 7.29 -4.40 8.50
C LEU A 153 8.46 -4.99 7.73
N VAL A 154 8.29 -6.15 7.08
CA VAL A 154 9.30 -6.72 6.16
C VAL A 154 9.57 -5.77 5.00
N ALA A 155 8.53 -5.23 4.34
CA ALA A 155 8.69 -4.26 3.27
C ALA A 155 9.39 -2.98 3.73
N TYR A 156 9.07 -2.50 4.94
CA TYR A 156 9.73 -1.34 5.54
C TYR A 156 11.21 -1.59 5.88
N CYS A 157 11.56 -2.76 6.40
CA CYS A 157 12.94 -3.14 6.73
C CYS A 157 13.82 -3.26 5.48
N LEU A 158 13.28 -3.79 4.38
CA LEU A 158 13.94 -3.82 3.07
C LEU A 158 13.99 -2.43 2.41
N GLY A 159 13.25 -1.46 2.95
CA GLY A 159 13.07 -0.12 2.41
C GLY A 159 12.35 -0.10 1.06
N ILE A 160 11.50 -1.10 0.82
CA ILE A 160 10.51 -1.11 -0.26
C ILE A 160 9.44 -0.04 0.01
N THR A 161 9.13 0.21 1.29
CA THR A 161 8.25 1.29 1.74
C THR A 161 8.99 2.26 2.64
N GLY A 162 8.61 3.54 2.57
CA GLY A 162 9.11 4.62 3.42
C GLY A 162 8.24 4.91 4.65
N VAL A 163 7.03 4.35 4.71
CA VAL A 163 6.09 4.49 5.83
C VAL A 163 6.41 3.46 6.92
N ASP A 164 6.54 3.92 8.17
CA ASP A 164 6.73 3.07 9.35
C ASP A 164 5.39 2.45 9.78
N PRO A 165 5.19 1.13 9.61
CA PRO A 165 3.91 0.49 9.94
C PRO A 165 3.62 0.43 11.44
N ILE A 166 4.64 0.49 12.30
CA ILE A 166 4.45 0.45 13.75
C ILE A 166 3.99 1.81 14.23
N LYS A 167 4.67 2.88 13.81
CA LYS A 167 4.28 4.26 14.14
C LYS A 167 2.87 4.57 13.66
N GLU A 168 2.52 4.17 12.45
CA GLU A 168 1.24 4.48 11.83
C GLU A 168 0.12 3.48 12.18
N ASN A 169 0.38 2.49 13.05
CA ASN A 169 -0.56 1.43 13.44
C ASN A 169 -1.14 0.65 12.24
N LEU A 170 -0.29 0.31 11.26
CA LEU A 170 -0.67 -0.41 10.04
C LEU A 170 -0.60 -1.93 10.20
N LEU A 171 -1.50 -2.62 9.50
CA LEU A 171 -1.76 -4.04 9.69
C LEU A 171 -1.22 -4.88 8.55
N PHE A 172 -0.37 -5.86 8.88
CA PHE A 172 0.18 -6.75 7.87
C PHE A 172 -0.88 -7.60 7.20
N GLU A 173 -1.87 -8.09 7.95
CA GLU A 173 -2.92 -8.96 7.42
C GLU A 173 -3.86 -8.23 6.47
N ARG A 174 -3.86 -6.90 6.49
CA ARG A 174 -4.54 -6.09 5.49
C ARG A 174 -3.83 -6.16 4.14
N TYR A 175 -2.51 -6.36 4.13
CA TYR A 175 -1.72 -6.68 2.94
C TYR A 175 -1.78 -8.18 2.62
N LEU A 176 -1.25 -9.02 3.51
CA LEU A 176 -1.07 -10.45 3.29
C LEU A 176 -1.69 -11.27 4.42
N ASN A 177 -2.73 -12.03 4.07
CA ASN A 177 -3.54 -12.80 5.01
C ASN A 177 -3.39 -14.32 4.74
N MET A 178 -3.09 -15.11 5.77
CA MET A 178 -2.98 -16.57 5.65
C MET A 178 -4.29 -17.24 5.24
N GLY A 179 -5.42 -16.80 5.80
CA GLY A 179 -6.76 -17.32 5.54
C GLY A 179 -7.36 -16.95 4.18
N ARG A 180 -6.63 -16.21 3.34
CA ARG A 180 -7.07 -15.82 1.98
C ARG A 180 -6.21 -16.49 0.92
N GLU A 181 -6.83 -16.92 -0.19
CA GLU A 181 -6.05 -17.22 -1.39
C GLU A 181 -5.35 -15.93 -1.86
N THR A 182 -4.04 -16.01 -2.01
CA THR A 182 -3.21 -14.91 -2.50
C THR A 182 -2.73 -15.34 -3.88
N PRO A 183 -3.46 -15.04 -4.97
CA PRO A 183 -3.11 -15.55 -6.30
C PRO A 183 -1.85 -14.87 -6.89
N SER A 184 -1.46 -13.73 -6.32
CA SER A 184 -0.38 -12.88 -6.81
C SER A 184 0.22 -12.02 -5.69
N TYR A 185 1.33 -11.35 -5.98
CA TYR A 185 2.06 -10.54 -5.00
C TYR A 185 1.39 -9.21 -4.67
N CYS A 186 0.63 -8.66 -5.63
CA CYS A 186 -0.01 -7.35 -5.56
C CYS A 186 0.94 -6.23 -5.09
N ILE A 187 2.23 -6.31 -5.47
CA ILE A 187 3.22 -5.29 -5.15
C ILE A 187 3.14 -4.19 -6.20
N ARG A 188 3.02 -2.95 -5.76
CA ARG A 188 2.97 -1.77 -6.63
C ARG A 188 4.10 -0.84 -6.25
N ILE A 189 4.91 -0.50 -7.24
CA ILE A 189 6.07 0.38 -7.10
C ILE A 189 5.84 1.56 -8.03
N ASP A 190 5.66 2.71 -7.42
CA ASP A 190 5.56 3.97 -8.13
C ASP A 190 6.97 4.58 -8.20
N VAL A 191 7.41 4.94 -9.41
CA VAL A 191 8.75 5.46 -9.72
C VAL A 191 8.64 6.76 -10.49
N GLU A 192 9.70 7.54 -10.60
CA GLU A 192 9.72 8.74 -11.44
C GLU A 192 9.48 8.46 -12.96
N LYS A 193 9.09 9.50 -13.72
CA LYS A 193 9.00 9.43 -15.19
C LYS A 193 10.34 9.05 -15.82
N GLY A 194 10.31 8.06 -16.72
CA GLY A 194 11.48 7.59 -17.45
C GLY A 194 12.28 6.49 -16.72
N ALA A 195 11.97 6.18 -15.46
CA ALA A 195 12.66 5.12 -14.73
C ALA A 195 12.25 3.72 -15.18
N LYS A 196 11.02 3.53 -15.67
CA LYS A 196 10.49 2.19 -15.99
C LYS A 196 11.28 1.49 -17.11
N PRO A 197 11.63 2.13 -18.24
CA PRO A 197 12.51 1.52 -19.24
C PRO A 197 13.88 1.11 -18.70
N LEU A 198 14.46 1.92 -17.80
CA LEU A 198 15.77 1.62 -17.17
C LEU A 198 15.67 0.38 -16.28
N ILE A 199 14.64 0.32 -15.43
CA ILE A 199 14.39 -0.83 -14.56
C ILE A 199 14.12 -2.09 -15.39
N PHE A 200 13.30 -2.01 -16.44
CA PHE A 200 13.04 -3.16 -17.30
C PHE A 200 14.27 -3.60 -18.09
N GLY A 201 15.13 -2.67 -18.50
CA GLY A 201 16.44 -2.96 -19.09
C GLY A 201 17.33 -3.74 -18.13
N TYR A 202 17.50 -3.23 -16.90
CA TYR A 202 18.25 -3.88 -15.83
C TYR A 202 17.73 -5.30 -15.53
N LEU A 203 16.41 -5.44 -15.32
CA LEU A 203 15.81 -6.75 -15.04
C LEU A 203 16.02 -7.74 -16.20
N THR A 204 16.01 -7.24 -17.44
CA THR A 204 16.24 -8.06 -18.63
C THR A 204 17.69 -8.52 -18.72
N GLU A 205 18.63 -7.63 -18.40
CA GLU A 205 20.07 -7.94 -18.39
C GLU A 205 20.41 -8.93 -17.27
N MET A 206 19.91 -8.69 -16.06
CA MET A 206 20.22 -9.51 -14.88
C MET A 206 19.51 -10.87 -14.88
N TYR A 207 18.24 -10.90 -15.29
CA TYR A 207 17.40 -12.07 -15.10
C TYR A 207 16.87 -12.67 -16.41
N GLY A 208 17.19 -12.06 -17.55
CA GLY A 208 16.74 -12.47 -18.88
C GLY A 208 15.47 -11.76 -19.33
N SER A 209 15.24 -11.79 -20.66
CA SER A 209 14.15 -11.07 -21.34
C SER A 209 12.74 -11.49 -20.93
N GLY A 210 12.59 -12.64 -20.26
CA GLY A 210 11.33 -13.10 -19.69
C GLY A 210 10.91 -12.36 -18.41
N MET A 211 11.83 -11.68 -17.72
CA MET A 211 11.58 -11.14 -16.38
C MET A 211 10.48 -10.06 -16.31
N PRO A 212 10.45 -9.03 -17.17
CA PRO A 212 9.38 -8.02 -17.11
C PRO A 212 7.98 -8.62 -17.28
N LYS A 213 7.86 -9.65 -18.12
CA LYS A 213 6.60 -10.37 -18.34
C LYS A 213 6.23 -11.21 -17.11
N LEU A 214 7.21 -11.84 -16.47
CA LEU A 214 7.01 -12.60 -15.25
C LEU A 214 6.55 -11.71 -14.08
N LEU A 215 7.15 -10.53 -13.90
CA LEU A 215 6.69 -9.55 -12.89
C LEU A 215 5.23 -9.17 -13.11
N LYS A 216 4.84 -8.88 -14.36
CA LYS A 216 3.44 -8.58 -14.70
C LYS A 216 2.51 -9.74 -14.37
N MET A 217 2.93 -10.99 -14.60
CA MET A 217 2.15 -12.19 -14.27
C MET A 217 2.09 -12.46 -12.77
N ALA A 218 3.10 -12.02 -12.02
CA ALA A 218 3.12 -12.05 -10.56
C ALA A 218 2.32 -10.89 -9.93
N ASP A 219 1.67 -10.04 -10.74
CA ASP A 219 0.98 -8.82 -10.33
C ASP A 219 1.88 -7.85 -9.57
N ILE A 220 3.13 -7.78 -10.03
CA ILE A 220 4.09 -6.75 -9.64
C ILE A 220 4.00 -5.65 -10.69
N SER A 221 3.52 -4.48 -10.29
CA SER A 221 3.30 -3.35 -11.19
C SER A 221 4.30 -2.23 -10.91
N ILE A 222 4.89 -1.71 -11.98
CA ILE A 222 5.73 -0.51 -11.96
C ILE A 222 5.04 0.60 -12.72
N LYS A 223 4.86 1.74 -12.06
CA LYS A 223 4.10 2.89 -12.55
C LYS A 223 4.92 4.15 -12.42
N GLU A 224 4.87 5.00 -13.44
CA GLU A 224 5.62 6.24 -13.42
C GLU A 224 4.76 7.41 -12.95
N TRP A 225 5.24 8.17 -11.99
CA TRP A 225 4.58 9.33 -11.41
C TRP A 225 5.41 10.59 -11.63
N VAL A 226 4.72 11.64 -12.07
CA VAL A 226 5.30 12.97 -12.30
C VAL A 226 5.78 13.59 -11.00
N GLU A 227 5.06 13.37 -9.91
CA GLU A 227 5.34 13.96 -8.61
C GLU A 227 6.69 13.51 -8.04
N LEU A 228 7.07 12.26 -8.29
CA LEU A 228 8.40 11.75 -7.96
C LEU A 228 9.50 12.41 -8.81
N SER A 229 9.21 12.71 -10.08
CA SER A 229 10.13 13.48 -10.92
C SER A 229 10.27 14.93 -10.45
N ILE A 230 9.17 15.57 -10.00
CA ILE A 230 9.22 16.92 -9.43
C ILE A 230 10.11 16.94 -8.18
N ILE A 231 9.92 16.00 -7.26
CA ILE A 231 10.76 15.88 -6.05
C ILE A 231 12.23 15.71 -6.46
N LYS A 232 12.53 14.76 -7.36
CA LYS A 232 13.92 14.49 -7.78
C LYS A 232 14.57 15.71 -8.43
N ASP A 233 13.91 16.31 -9.43
CA ASP A 233 14.45 17.46 -10.14
C ASP A 233 14.66 18.64 -9.18
N THR A 234 13.75 18.84 -8.23
CA THR A 234 13.92 19.85 -7.18
C THR A 234 15.22 19.61 -6.39
N LEU A 235 15.45 18.38 -5.93
CA LEU A 235 16.67 18.01 -5.20
C LEU A 235 17.94 18.17 -6.05
N GLU A 236 17.87 17.83 -7.35
CA GLU A 236 18.99 18.03 -8.27
C GLU A 236 19.29 19.52 -8.51
N ILE A 237 18.26 20.35 -8.66
CA ILE A 237 18.40 21.79 -8.82
C ILE A 237 19.03 22.38 -7.55
N ILE A 238 18.53 22.04 -6.35
CA ILE A 238 19.10 22.48 -5.07
C ILE A 238 20.58 22.09 -4.97
N SER A 239 20.92 20.84 -5.29
CA SER A 239 22.30 20.36 -5.27
C SER A 239 23.22 21.15 -6.19
N ARG A 240 22.73 21.57 -7.37
CA ARG A 240 23.52 22.36 -8.33
C ARG A 240 23.56 23.85 -7.98
N SER A 241 22.43 24.45 -7.62
CA SER A 241 22.27 25.90 -7.42
C SER A 241 22.72 26.35 -6.03
N LYS A 242 22.41 25.57 -4.98
CA LYS A 242 22.72 25.87 -3.56
C LYS A 242 23.91 25.10 -3.02
N ARG A 243 24.39 24.07 -3.74
CA ARG A 243 25.46 23.15 -3.27
C ARG A 243 25.08 22.42 -1.98
N GLU A 244 23.79 22.17 -1.78
CA GLU A 244 23.24 21.48 -0.63
C GLU A 244 22.69 20.12 -1.04
N ARG A 245 22.87 19.09 -0.20
CA ARG A 245 22.28 17.76 -0.43
C ARG A 245 21.25 17.47 0.65
N ILE A 246 20.01 17.32 0.23
CA ILE A 246 18.88 17.03 1.10
C ILE A 246 18.54 15.55 0.99
N ASP A 247 18.49 14.87 2.13
CA ASP A 247 17.89 13.55 2.24
C ASP A 247 16.40 13.73 2.58
N ILE A 248 15.55 13.69 1.55
CA ILE A 248 14.12 13.96 1.68
C ILE A 248 13.44 13.02 2.70
N VAL A 249 13.94 11.79 2.85
CA VAL A 249 13.36 10.79 3.76
C VAL A 249 13.60 11.19 5.22
N ARG A 250 14.64 11.98 5.52
CA ARG A 250 15.04 12.38 6.87
C ARG A 250 14.56 13.76 7.31
N ILE A 251 13.79 14.47 6.47
CA ILE A 251 13.22 15.77 6.87
C ILE A 251 12.32 15.60 8.10
N ASP A 252 12.22 16.67 8.89
CA ASP A 252 11.24 16.77 9.98
C ASP A 252 9.82 16.76 9.39
N LYS A 253 9.00 15.83 9.87
CA LYS A 253 7.60 15.62 9.42
C LYS A 253 6.59 16.24 10.38
N THR A 254 7.05 17.11 11.28
CA THR A 254 6.24 17.77 12.31
C THR A 254 6.25 19.30 12.20
N ASP A 255 6.92 19.84 11.18
CA ASP A 255 7.02 21.29 10.98
C ASP A 255 5.63 21.90 10.69
N PRO A 256 5.11 22.77 11.59
CA PRO A 256 3.80 23.39 11.43
C PRO A 256 3.73 24.32 10.22
N ALA A 257 4.85 24.90 9.78
CA ALA A 257 4.85 25.82 8.64
C ALA A 257 4.51 25.11 7.31
N VAL A 258 4.83 23.81 7.20
CA VAL A 258 4.45 22.99 6.04
C VAL A 258 2.94 22.80 5.97
N PHE A 259 2.30 22.56 7.11
CA PHE A 259 0.85 22.43 7.20
C PHE A 259 0.14 23.77 6.91
N GLU A 260 0.67 24.89 7.40
CA GLU A 260 0.14 26.22 7.06
C GLU A 260 0.30 26.55 5.56
N LEU A 261 1.37 26.09 4.90
CA LEU A 261 1.50 26.23 3.44
C LEU A 261 0.36 25.50 2.71
N LEU A 262 0.03 24.27 3.12
CA LEU A 262 -1.09 23.52 2.54
C LEU A 262 -2.42 24.25 2.71
N LEU A 263 -2.60 25.00 3.81
CA LEU A 263 -3.79 25.81 4.07
C LEU A 263 -3.80 27.16 3.36
N SER A 264 -2.64 27.71 2.98
CA SER A 264 -2.56 29.00 2.30
C SER A 264 -3.21 29.02 0.90
N GLY A 265 -3.48 27.83 0.33
CA GLY A 265 -3.93 27.69 -1.05
C GLY A 265 -2.80 27.84 -2.08
N GLU A 266 -1.57 28.13 -1.65
CA GLU A 266 -0.40 28.17 -2.52
C GLU A 266 0.14 26.76 -2.80
N THR A 267 -0.71 25.87 -3.32
CA THR A 267 -0.43 24.43 -3.43
C THR A 267 -0.07 23.96 -4.84
N ASN A 268 0.14 24.86 -5.80
CA ASN A 268 0.60 24.49 -7.15
C ASN A 268 1.84 23.58 -7.12
N GLY A 269 1.86 22.58 -8.00
CA GLY A 269 2.88 21.55 -8.07
C GLY A 269 2.81 20.47 -6.98
N ILE A 270 1.94 20.58 -5.96
CA ILE A 270 1.81 19.58 -4.90
C ILE A 270 0.80 18.51 -5.32
N LEU A 271 1.17 17.23 -5.15
CA LEU A 271 0.34 16.06 -5.46
C LEU A 271 -1.11 16.24 -4.98
N PHE A 272 -2.08 16.08 -5.88
CA PHE A 272 -3.53 16.25 -5.66
C PHE A 272 -4.01 17.66 -5.29
N PHE A 273 -3.12 18.56 -4.89
CA PHE A 273 -3.44 19.93 -4.49
C PHE A 273 -3.11 20.99 -5.56
N ASP A 274 -2.63 20.61 -6.74
CA ASP A 274 -2.45 21.56 -7.85
C ASP A 274 -3.76 21.75 -8.63
N LYS A 275 -4.49 22.82 -8.30
CA LYS A 275 -5.73 23.21 -9.01
C LYS A 275 -5.52 23.59 -10.48
N ASP A 276 -4.31 24.00 -10.83
CA ASP A 276 -3.99 24.53 -12.15
C ASP A 276 -3.43 23.42 -13.08
N ASP A 277 -3.20 22.21 -12.55
CA ASP A 277 -2.85 21.02 -13.35
C ASP A 277 -4.07 20.10 -13.55
N PRO A 278 -4.55 19.90 -14.80
CA PRO A 278 -5.69 19.03 -15.10
C PRO A 278 -5.42 17.53 -14.83
N HIS A 279 -4.18 17.16 -14.50
CA HIS A 279 -3.76 15.82 -14.14
C HIS A 279 -3.40 15.66 -12.66
N SER A 280 -3.44 16.74 -11.87
CA SER A 280 -3.33 16.69 -10.41
C SER A 280 -4.70 16.40 -9.78
N TYR A 281 -5.21 15.18 -9.99
CA TYR A 281 -6.45 14.72 -9.39
C TYR A 281 -6.28 13.46 -8.58
N SER A 282 -7.07 13.36 -7.53
CA SER A 282 -7.27 12.12 -6.80
C SER A 282 -8.25 11.24 -7.57
N THR A 283 -7.91 9.95 -7.75
CA THR A 283 -8.83 8.96 -8.31
C THR A 283 -9.39 8.10 -7.19
N TRP A 284 -10.72 8.08 -7.06
CA TRP A 284 -11.40 7.27 -6.06
C TRP A 284 -12.38 6.30 -6.70
N TRP A 285 -12.50 5.14 -6.09
CA TRP A 285 -13.44 4.10 -6.48
C TRP A 285 -14.53 3.96 -5.42
N HIS A 286 -15.79 4.17 -5.82
CA HIS A 286 -16.95 3.99 -4.95
C HIS A 286 -17.77 2.79 -5.42
N LEU A 287 -18.14 1.91 -4.49
CA LEU A 287 -19.06 0.81 -4.76
C LEU A 287 -20.48 1.26 -4.44
N ASP A 288 -21.35 1.38 -5.44
CA ASP A 288 -22.76 1.76 -5.23
C ASP A 288 -23.58 0.64 -4.56
N ASP A 289 -24.83 0.95 -4.21
CA ASP A 289 -25.73 0.03 -3.50
C ASP A 289 -26.07 -1.23 -4.31
N ASN A 290 -25.85 -1.17 -5.62
CA ASN A 290 -26.05 -2.28 -6.55
C ASN A 290 -24.77 -3.11 -6.76
N GLY A 291 -23.69 -2.78 -6.05
CA GLY A 291 -22.41 -3.47 -6.17
C GLY A 291 -21.62 -3.10 -7.43
N LYS A 292 -21.94 -1.97 -8.08
CA LYS A 292 -21.17 -1.46 -9.23
C LYS A 292 -20.12 -0.44 -8.76
N TRP A 293 -18.90 -0.60 -9.27
CA TRP A 293 -17.81 0.34 -9.05
C TRP A 293 -17.95 1.58 -9.95
N HIS A 294 -17.78 2.75 -9.35
CA HIS A 294 -17.72 4.06 -10.02
C HIS A 294 -16.37 4.70 -9.75
N GLU A 295 -15.77 5.26 -10.79
CA GLU A 295 -14.50 5.98 -10.76
C GLU A 295 -14.77 7.49 -10.73
N TYR A 296 -14.11 8.20 -9.83
CA TYR A 296 -14.20 9.64 -9.67
C TYR A 296 -12.81 10.26 -9.82
N HIS A 297 -12.71 11.32 -10.61
CA HIS A 297 -11.48 12.09 -10.81
C HIS A 297 -11.75 13.54 -10.41
N GLU A 298 -11.28 13.95 -9.24
CA GLU A 298 -11.34 15.35 -8.84
C GLU A 298 -10.00 15.80 -8.25
N PRO A 299 -9.45 16.96 -8.66
CA PRO A 299 -8.41 17.62 -7.89
C PRO A 299 -8.96 17.89 -6.49
N LEU A 300 -8.13 17.77 -5.45
CA LEU A 300 -8.53 18.08 -4.05
C LEU A 300 -8.75 19.60 -3.85
N VAL A 301 -9.10 20.33 -4.91
CA VAL A 301 -9.04 21.80 -4.98
C VAL A 301 -10.22 22.46 -5.70
N ALA A 302 -11.29 21.76 -6.07
CA ALA A 302 -12.48 22.41 -6.65
C ALA A 302 -13.77 21.89 -6.02
N GLY A 303 -13.95 22.21 -4.73
CA GLY A 303 -15.14 21.89 -3.91
C GLY A 303 -14.80 21.87 -2.42
N ASN A 304 -13.59 21.41 -2.07
CA ASN A 304 -13.19 21.07 -0.70
C ASN A 304 -12.17 22.00 -0.05
N ALA A 305 -11.92 23.20 -0.61
CA ALA A 305 -11.30 24.29 0.15
C ALA A 305 -12.05 24.49 1.49
N ALA A 306 -13.38 24.33 1.51
CA ALA A 306 -14.17 24.35 2.74
C ALA A 306 -13.82 23.22 3.72
N LEU A 307 -13.55 21.99 3.27
CA LEU A 307 -13.21 20.87 4.15
C LEU A 307 -11.82 21.06 4.77
N TYR A 308 -10.80 21.38 3.97
CA TYR A 308 -9.46 21.65 4.49
C TYR A 308 -9.41 22.91 5.36
N GLU A 309 -10.20 23.94 5.04
CA GLU A 309 -10.36 25.12 5.90
C GLU A 309 -11.10 24.82 7.21
N VAL A 310 -11.95 23.79 7.23
CA VAL A 310 -12.63 23.35 8.44
C VAL A 310 -11.74 22.44 9.30
N ILE A 311 -11.05 21.48 8.68
CA ILE A 311 -10.17 20.53 9.36
C ILE A 311 -8.90 21.23 9.84
N ARG A 312 -8.30 22.08 9.00
CA ARG A 312 -7.02 22.76 9.21
C ARG A 312 -5.93 21.83 9.75
N PRO A 313 -5.48 20.82 8.96
CA PRO A 313 -4.53 19.82 9.44
C PRO A 313 -3.29 20.45 10.06
N LYS A 314 -2.88 19.98 11.24
CA LYS A 314 -1.68 20.46 11.97
C LYS A 314 -0.61 19.39 12.15
N ASN A 315 -0.93 18.17 11.77
CA ASN A 315 -0.07 17.00 11.89
C ASN A 315 -0.44 15.97 10.80
N MET A 316 0.34 14.90 10.72
CA MET A 316 0.17 13.87 9.70
C MET A 316 -1.16 13.11 9.84
N ASP A 317 -1.64 12.86 11.05
CA ASP A 317 -2.92 12.17 11.28
C ASP A 317 -4.09 12.99 10.71
N GLU A 318 -4.12 14.29 11.00
CA GLU A 318 -5.14 15.19 10.46
C GLU A 318 -5.04 15.35 8.94
N LEU A 319 -3.83 15.35 8.36
CA LEU A 319 -3.62 15.40 6.91
C LEU A 319 -4.15 14.13 6.24
N MET A 320 -3.80 12.95 6.79
CA MET A 320 -4.32 11.66 6.32
C MET A 320 -5.85 11.62 6.41
N ALA A 321 -6.43 12.12 7.50
CA ALA A 321 -7.88 12.17 7.68
C ALA A 321 -8.53 13.13 6.69
N ALA A 322 -7.96 14.31 6.45
CA ALA A 322 -8.48 15.28 5.49
C ALA A 322 -8.52 14.70 4.07
N ILE A 323 -7.42 14.10 3.60
CA ILE A 323 -7.35 13.42 2.29
C ILE A 323 -8.36 12.28 2.21
N THR A 324 -8.55 11.55 3.32
CA THR A 324 -9.49 10.43 3.38
C THR A 324 -10.96 10.87 3.38
N LEU A 325 -11.27 12.02 3.97
CA LEU A 325 -12.64 12.54 4.05
C LEU A 325 -13.01 13.36 2.82
N ASP A 326 -12.03 13.81 2.04
CA ASP A 326 -12.19 14.48 0.75
C ASP A 326 -12.60 13.48 -0.37
N ARG A 327 -13.79 12.90 -0.18
CA ARG A 327 -14.43 11.94 -1.08
C ARG A 327 -15.93 12.24 -1.12
N PRO A 328 -16.68 11.73 -2.12
CA PRO A 328 -18.14 11.88 -2.16
C PRO A 328 -18.80 11.04 -1.04
N LEU A 329 -18.78 11.58 0.18
CA LEU A 329 -19.38 11.02 1.39
C LEU A 329 -20.59 11.88 1.78
N SER A 330 -21.62 11.27 2.36
CA SER A 330 -22.72 12.05 2.94
C SER A 330 -22.26 12.85 4.15
N GLU A 331 -22.92 13.98 4.43
CA GLU A 331 -22.60 14.85 5.56
C GLU A 331 -22.55 14.08 6.89
N GLU A 332 -23.46 13.12 7.10
CA GLU A 332 -23.52 12.25 8.28
C GLU A 332 -22.20 11.49 8.55
N HIS A 333 -21.44 11.13 7.51
CA HIS A 333 -20.17 10.42 7.66
C HIS A 333 -19.00 11.33 8.07
N ILE A 334 -19.11 12.63 7.84
CA ILE A 334 -18.03 13.60 8.08
C ILE A 334 -18.33 14.48 9.30
N GLU A 335 -19.62 14.77 9.58
CA GLU A 335 -20.06 15.71 10.61
C GLU A 335 -19.47 15.40 11.99
N LYS A 336 -19.47 14.13 12.41
CA LYS A 336 -18.88 13.72 13.70
C LYS A 336 -17.42 14.15 13.79
N TYR A 337 -16.63 13.93 12.74
CA TYR A 337 -15.22 14.32 12.71
C TYR A 337 -15.05 15.84 12.76
N LEU A 338 -15.78 16.59 11.92
CA LEU A 338 -15.69 18.06 11.87
C LEU A 338 -16.12 18.73 13.18
N ARG A 339 -17.08 18.14 13.88
CA ARG A 339 -17.50 18.59 15.21
C ARG A 339 -16.43 18.30 16.26
N ASN A 340 -15.88 17.08 16.25
CA ASN A 340 -14.94 16.62 17.26
C ASN A 340 -13.56 17.28 17.16
N ILE A 341 -13.07 17.54 15.94
CA ILE A 341 -11.77 18.23 15.73
C ILE A 341 -11.80 19.68 16.23
N LYS A 342 -12.96 20.35 16.19
CA LYS A 342 -13.13 21.74 16.67
C LYS A 342 -13.21 21.84 18.19
N ASN A 343 -13.76 20.82 18.84
CA ASN A 343 -13.94 20.81 20.28
C ASN A 343 -13.84 19.38 20.84
N SER A 344 -12.79 19.16 21.63
CA SER A 344 -12.51 17.87 22.27
C SER A 344 -13.59 17.40 23.24
N GLN A 345 -14.45 18.30 23.75
CA GLN A 345 -15.56 17.94 24.64
C GLN A 345 -16.63 17.08 23.95
N TYR A 346 -16.66 17.06 22.62
CA TYR A 346 -17.60 16.23 21.85
C TYR A 346 -17.06 14.83 21.53
N ILE A 347 -15.80 14.57 21.85
CA ILE A 347 -15.18 13.26 21.65
C ILE A 347 -15.78 12.31 22.67
N THR A 348 -16.47 11.29 22.16
CA THR A 348 -17.06 10.23 22.95
C THR A 348 -16.64 8.87 22.40
N TYR A 349 -16.48 7.93 23.31
CA TYR A 349 -16.16 6.54 23.02
C TYR A 349 -17.22 5.66 23.67
N GLU A 350 -17.65 4.61 22.97
CA GLU A 350 -18.58 3.62 23.54
C GLU A 350 -17.95 2.85 24.71
N CYS A 351 -16.62 2.70 24.70
CA CYS A 351 -15.82 2.20 25.82
C CYS A 351 -14.40 2.80 25.82
N PRO A 352 -13.69 2.82 26.96
CA PRO A 352 -12.35 3.40 27.08
C PRO A 352 -11.32 2.79 26.11
N GLU A 353 -11.43 1.51 25.81
CA GLU A 353 -10.51 0.78 24.93
C GLU A 353 -10.53 1.32 23.50
N LEU A 354 -11.62 1.96 23.05
CA LEU A 354 -11.67 2.58 21.73
C LEU A 354 -10.78 3.83 21.62
N GLU A 355 -10.39 4.44 22.73
CA GLU A 355 -9.54 5.64 22.71
C GLU A 355 -8.16 5.35 22.12
N THR A 356 -7.58 4.18 22.43
CA THR A 356 -6.26 3.79 21.91
C THR A 356 -6.27 3.59 20.38
N ILE A 357 -7.43 3.29 19.80
CA ILE A 357 -7.60 3.03 18.36
C ILE A 357 -8.06 4.28 17.60
N LEU A 358 -8.91 5.11 18.23
CA LEU A 358 -9.64 6.20 17.57
C LEU A 358 -9.20 7.60 18.01
N SER A 359 -8.24 7.74 18.93
CA SER A 359 -7.72 9.03 19.39
C SER A 359 -7.20 9.90 18.25
N THR A 360 -6.42 9.33 17.32
CA THR A 360 -5.88 10.09 16.16
C THR A 360 -6.94 10.53 15.16
N THR A 361 -8.17 10.03 15.28
CA THR A 361 -9.32 10.41 14.45
C THR A 361 -10.49 10.95 15.28
N TYR A 362 -10.20 11.44 16.49
CA TYR A 362 -11.15 12.07 17.40
C TYR A 362 -12.42 11.24 17.66
N GLY A 363 -12.29 9.92 17.82
CA GLY A 363 -13.40 9.01 18.09
C GLY A 363 -14.22 8.59 16.86
N CYS A 364 -13.69 8.81 15.65
CA CYS A 364 -14.33 8.44 14.39
C CYS A 364 -13.63 7.25 13.73
N VAL A 365 -14.40 6.25 13.30
CA VAL A 365 -13.88 5.17 12.45
C VAL A 365 -13.79 5.66 11.01
N ILE A 366 -12.57 5.94 10.56
CA ILE A 366 -12.27 6.45 9.21
C ILE A 366 -11.47 5.41 8.41
N TYR A 367 -10.70 4.58 9.09
CA TYR A 367 -9.79 3.62 8.46
C TYR A 367 -10.24 2.17 8.60
N GLN A 368 -9.87 1.37 7.60
CA GLN A 368 -10.05 -0.06 7.57
C GLN A 368 -9.27 -0.77 8.67
N GLU A 369 -8.06 -0.29 8.94
CA GLU A 369 -7.19 -0.77 10.01
C GLU A 369 -7.79 -0.52 11.40
N GLN A 370 -8.54 0.57 11.61
CA GLN A 370 -9.26 0.82 12.86
C GLN A 370 -10.36 -0.21 13.09
N ILE A 371 -11.14 -0.54 12.05
CA ILE A 371 -12.17 -1.60 12.13
C ILE A 371 -11.52 -2.92 12.51
N MET A 372 -10.42 -3.28 11.86
CA MET A 372 -9.70 -4.51 12.15
C MET A 372 -9.18 -4.54 13.60
N ARG A 373 -8.66 -3.42 14.13
CA ARG A 373 -8.24 -3.36 15.53
C ARG A 373 -9.38 -3.44 16.52
N ILE A 374 -10.52 -2.79 16.27
CA ILE A 374 -11.70 -2.93 17.12
C ILE A 374 -12.16 -4.39 17.19
N LEU A 375 -12.17 -5.10 16.05
CA LEU A 375 -12.52 -6.52 15.99
C LEU A 375 -11.55 -7.41 16.77
N GLN A 376 -10.26 -7.08 16.77
CA GLN A 376 -9.23 -7.84 17.48
C GLN A 376 -9.25 -7.54 18.99
N ASP A 377 -9.15 -6.27 19.35
CA ASP A 377 -8.92 -5.83 20.73
C ASP A 377 -10.17 -6.01 21.59
N LEU A 378 -11.37 -5.81 21.01
CA LEU A 378 -12.64 -6.03 21.72
C LEU A 378 -13.22 -7.41 21.42
N GLY A 379 -13.27 -7.80 20.15
CA GLY A 379 -13.92 -9.03 19.72
C GLY A 379 -13.08 -10.29 19.90
N GLY A 380 -11.78 -10.17 20.20
CA GLY A 380 -10.85 -11.30 20.29
C GLY A 380 -10.58 -11.98 18.94
N PHE A 381 -10.86 -11.31 17.82
CA PHE A 381 -10.65 -11.90 16.49
C PHE A 381 -9.15 -12.02 16.22
N SER A 382 -8.74 -13.06 15.49
CA SER A 382 -7.37 -13.11 14.98
C SER A 382 -7.14 -12.01 13.94
N PRO A 383 -5.89 -11.58 13.70
CA PRO A 383 -5.59 -10.63 12.63
C PRO A 383 -6.15 -11.03 11.26
N GLU A 384 -6.03 -12.30 10.88
CA GLU A 384 -6.58 -12.84 9.62
C GLU A 384 -8.11 -12.74 9.57
N LYS A 385 -8.76 -13.13 10.66
CA LYS A 385 -10.22 -13.10 10.77
C LYS A 385 -10.75 -11.67 10.71
N SER A 386 -10.04 -10.73 11.32
CA SER A 386 -10.42 -9.32 11.31
C SER A 386 -10.42 -8.72 9.89
N ASP A 387 -9.45 -9.06 9.03
CA ASP A 387 -9.46 -8.61 7.62
C ASP A 387 -10.60 -9.27 6.82
N LEU A 388 -10.85 -10.56 7.05
CA LEU A 388 -11.97 -11.27 6.41
C LEU A 388 -13.32 -10.64 6.79
N CYS A 389 -13.52 -10.36 8.08
CA CYS A 389 -14.71 -9.70 8.60
C CYS A 389 -14.84 -8.27 8.04
N ARG A 390 -13.80 -7.45 8.12
CA ARG A 390 -13.77 -6.10 7.53
C ARG A 390 -14.17 -6.12 6.05
N ARG A 391 -13.67 -7.07 5.25
CA ARG A 391 -14.02 -7.20 3.84
C ARG A 391 -15.50 -7.50 3.63
N ASP A 392 -16.06 -8.40 4.44
CA ASP A 392 -17.45 -8.83 4.33
C ASP A 392 -18.42 -7.74 4.82
N LEU A 393 -18.02 -6.97 5.85
CA LEU A 393 -18.71 -5.75 6.29
C LEU A 393 -18.73 -4.70 5.16
N SER A 394 -17.57 -4.38 4.54
CA SER A 394 -17.49 -3.42 3.44
C SER A 394 -18.34 -3.84 2.23
N LYS A 395 -18.47 -5.14 1.95
CA LYS A 395 -19.26 -5.70 0.86
C LYS A 395 -20.74 -5.91 1.20
N ARG A 396 -21.18 -5.55 2.41
CA ARG A 396 -22.56 -5.72 2.89
C ARG A 396 -23.07 -7.16 2.74
N LYS A 397 -22.24 -8.17 2.99
CA LYS A 397 -22.64 -9.57 2.88
C LYS A 397 -23.59 -9.97 4.01
N GLN A 398 -24.88 -9.89 3.76
CA GLN A 398 -25.92 -10.15 4.77
C GLN A 398 -25.90 -11.58 5.34
N PHE A 399 -25.44 -12.58 4.57
CA PHE A 399 -25.46 -13.97 5.04
C PHE A 399 -24.43 -14.24 6.16
N THR A 400 -23.31 -13.52 6.18
CA THR A 400 -22.22 -13.77 7.14
C THR A 400 -22.26 -12.86 8.35
N ILE A 401 -23.12 -11.83 8.35
CA ILE A 401 -23.08 -10.79 9.39
C ILE A 401 -23.65 -11.24 10.74
N GLY A 402 -24.69 -12.07 10.74
CA GLY A 402 -25.30 -12.57 11.96
C GLY A 402 -24.28 -13.33 12.80
N GLU A 403 -23.61 -14.29 12.18
CA GLU A 403 -22.54 -15.09 12.80
C GLU A 403 -21.37 -14.20 13.28
N MET A 404 -20.93 -13.24 12.46
CA MET A 404 -19.85 -12.33 12.84
C MET A 404 -20.23 -11.44 14.04
N ARG A 405 -21.48 -10.98 14.10
CA ARG A 405 -21.98 -10.20 15.24
C ARG A 405 -22.00 -11.04 16.50
N GLU A 406 -22.60 -12.23 16.44
CA GLU A 406 -22.68 -13.13 17.59
C GLU A 406 -21.30 -13.42 18.15
N GLU A 407 -20.32 -13.70 17.29
CA GLU A 407 -18.96 -13.96 17.71
C GLU A 407 -18.26 -12.74 18.30
N PHE A 408 -18.38 -11.57 17.64
CA PHE A 408 -17.80 -10.33 18.17
C PHE A 408 -18.37 -10.00 19.55
N VAL A 409 -19.68 -10.07 19.69
CA VAL A 409 -20.38 -9.77 20.94
C VAL A 409 -20.02 -10.80 22.02
N TYR A 410 -19.92 -12.08 21.66
CA TYR A 410 -19.46 -13.12 22.57
C TYR A 410 -18.01 -12.86 23.05
N GLY A 411 -17.08 -12.53 22.14
CA GLY A 411 -15.70 -12.23 22.49
C GLY A 411 -15.56 -11.01 23.41
N ALA A 412 -16.29 -9.94 23.08
CA ALA A 412 -16.27 -8.68 23.83
C ALA A 412 -16.86 -8.81 25.24
N THR A 413 -17.94 -9.59 25.38
CA THR A 413 -18.60 -9.82 26.68
C THR A 413 -17.89 -10.86 27.53
N SER A 414 -17.37 -11.93 26.92
CA SER A 414 -16.66 -13.00 27.63
C SER A 414 -15.32 -12.52 28.21
N SER A 415 -14.65 -11.61 27.52
CA SER A 415 -13.44 -10.94 28.00
C SER A 415 -13.73 -9.90 29.11
N LYS A 416 -15.01 -9.66 29.43
CA LYS A 416 -15.51 -8.63 30.36
C LYS A 416 -15.04 -7.21 30.04
N ILE A 417 -14.72 -6.94 28.77
CA ILE A 417 -14.28 -5.63 28.30
C ILE A 417 -15.49 -4.70 28.24
N VAL A 418 -16.59 -5.17 27.63
CA VAL A 418 -17.85 -4.40 27.52
C VAL A 418 -19.08 -5.27 27.77
N GLY A 419 -20.19 -4.63 28.13
CA GLY A 419 -21.50 -5.28 28.21
C GLY A 419 -22.13 -5.57 26.85
N MET A 420 -23.15 -6.41 26.83
CA MET A 420 -23.86 -6.86 25.62
C MET A 420 -24.37 -5.69 24.76
N ASP A 421 -24.97 -4.68 25.40
CA ASP A 421 -25.56 -3.53 24.70
C ASP A 421 -24.48 -2.68 24.01
N VAL A 422 -23.37 -2.42 24.71
CA VAL A 422 -22.22 -1.68 24.18
C VAL A 422 -21.56 -2.46 23.03
N ALA A 423 -21.38 -3.78 23.18
CA ALA A 423 -20.83 -4.61 22.11
C ALA A 423 -21.69 -4.56 20.84
N ASN A 424 -23.02 -4.61 20.98
CA ASN A 424 -23.93 -4.49 19.83
C ASN A 424 -23.85 -3.10 19.18
N ALA A 425 -23.84 -2.03 19.98
CA ALA A 425 -23.71 -0.67 19.48
C ALA A 425 -22.40 -0.45 18.71
N ILE A 426 -21.29 -1.00 19.22
CA ILE A 426 -20.00 -0.98 18.53
C ILE A 426 -20.07 -1.74 17.21
N PHE A 427 -20.67 -2.93 17.18
CA PHE A 427 -20.80 -3.69 15.94
C PHE A 427 -21.69 -2.97 14.91
N ASP A 428 -22.76 -2.30 15.34
CA ASP A 428 -23.61 -1.46 14.48
C ASP A 428 -22.81 -0.32 13.85
N MET A 429 -21.96 0.35 14.66
CA MET A 429 -21.04 1.37 14.17
C MET A 429 -20.05 0.80 13.14
N LEU A 430 -19.45 -0.37 13.40
CA LEU A 430 -18.54 -1.01 12.44
C LEU A 430 -19.25 -1.35 11.13
N TRP A 431 -20.47 -1.89 11.21
CA TRP A 431 -21.29 -2.17 10.03
C TRP A 431 -21.53 -0.90 9.23
N ASP A 432 -21.96 0.19 9.86
CA ASP A 432 -22.22 1.46 9.19
C ASP A 432 -20.96 2.00 8.47
N LYS A 433 -19.84 2.09 9.20
CA LYS A 433 -18.62 2.75 8.71
C LYS A 433 -17.76 1.90 7.76
N ALA A 434 -17.87 0.56 7.79
CA ALA A 434 -16.99 -0.32 7.01
C ALA A 434 -16.99 -0.08 5.51
N ARG A 435 -18.12 0.35 4.93
CA ARG A 435 -18.22 0.63 3.50
C ARG A 435 -17.45 1.89 3.08
N TYR A 436 -17.43 2.90 3.95
CA TYR A 436 -16.85 4.21 3.67
C TYR A 436 -15.41 4.34 4.18
N SER A 437 -15.00 3.43 5.07
CA SER A 437 -13.64 3.36 5.61
C SER A 437 -12.57 3.20 4.51
N PHE A 438 -11.43 3.85 4.71
CA PHE A 438 -10.34 3.88 3.74
C PHE A 438 -9.13 3.06 4.19
N ASN A 439 -8.27 2.67 3.24
CA ASN A 439 -7.03 1.96 3.54
C ASN A 439 -5.99 2.94 4.11
N LYS A 440 -5.69 2.85 5.42
CA LYS A 440 -4.74 3.75 6.10
C LYS A 440 -3.35 3.66 5.51
N SER A 441 -2.90 2.43 5.21
CA SER A 441 -1.58 2.18 4.61
C SER A 441 -1.37 2.95 3.31
N HIS A 442 -2.45 3.07 2.52
CA HIS A 442 -2.39 3.77 1.24
C HIS A 442 -2.33 5.29 1.39
N VAL A 443 -3.20 5.85 2.24
CA VAL A 443 -3.21 7.31 2.47
C VAL A 443 -1.95 7.76 3.19
N ALA A 444 -1.39 6.98 4.10
CA ALA A 444 -0.14 7.31 4.79
C ALA A 444 1.03 7.54 3.82
N ALA A 445 1.15 6.70 2.78
CA ALA A 445 2.21 6.85 1.79
C ALA A 445 2.02 8.12 0.94
N PHE A 446 0.80 8.43 0.51
CA PHE A 446 0.55 9.65 -0.26
C PHE A 446 0.64 10.92 0.58
N SER A 447 0.16 10.91 1.83
CA SER A 447 0.30 12.02 2.76
C SER A 447 1.77 12.36 3.01
N LEU A 448 2.63 11.35 3.09
CA LEU A 448 4.07 11.54 3.18
C LEU A 448 4.63 12.27 1.93
N MET A 449 4.27 11.83 0.72
CA MET A 449 4.69 12.53 -0.51
C MET A 449 4.18 13.97 -0.58
N ILE A 450 2.91 14.20 -0.24
CA ILE A 450 2.31 15.54 -0.19
C ILE A 450 3.09 16.44 0.76
N TYR A 451 3.43 15.92 1.94
CA TYR A 451 4.23 16.64 2.93
C TYR A 451 5.64 16.95 2.42
N GLU A 452 6.32 15.98 1.80
CA GLU A 452 7.67 16.17 1.23
C GLU A 452 7.68 17.24 0.14
N MET A 453 6.68 17.24 -0.75
CA MET A 453 6.52 18.27 -1.78
C MET A 453 6.22 19.64 -1.18
N ALA A 454 5.33 19.71 -0.20
CA ALA A 454 5.01 20.95 0.51
C ALA A 454 6.24 21.51 1.24
N TRP A 455 7.03 20.66 1.89
CA TRP A 455 8.28 21.04 2.55
C TRP A 455 9.29 21.61 1.54
N LEU A 456 9.50 20.93 0.42
CA LEU A 456 10.37 21.42 -0.66
C LEU A 456 9.88 22.77 -1.21
N LYS A 457 8.56 22.92 -1.40
CA LYS A 457 7.98 24.18 -1.87
C LYS A 457 8.14 25.31 -0.86
N LEU A 458 8.01 25.03 0.43
CA LEU A 458 8.15 26.02 1.50
C LEU A 458 9.59 26.56 1.57
N TYR A 459 10.57 25.65 1.58
CA TYR A 459 11.97 26.01 1.82
C TYR A 459 12.79 26.29 0.56
N TYR A 460 12.39 25.73 -0.59
CA TYR A 460 13.09 25.83 -1.88
C TYR A 460 12.11 26.15 -3.01
N ARG A 461 11.27 27.16 -2.79
CA ARG A 461 10.16 27.51 -3.68
C ARG A 461 10.58 27.69 -5.14
N SER A 462 11.68 28.39 -5.40
CA SER A 462 12.16 28.65 -6.77
C SER A 462 12.49 27.36 -7.51
N GLU A 463 13.26 26.50 -6.86
CA GLU A 463 13.72 25.21 -7.39
C GLU A 463 12.55 24.25 -7.57
N PHE A 464 11.64 24.21 -6.58
CA PHE A 464 10.43 23.40 -6.65
C PHE A 464 9.51 23.83 -7.78
N MET A 465 9.24 25.13 -7.92
CA MET A 465 8.36 25.63 -8.98
C MET A 465 8.98 25.46 -10.36
N GLU A 466 10.31 25.62 -10.51
CA GLU A 466 11.00 25.31 -11.77
C GLU A 466 10.79 23.84 -12.18
N ALA A 467 10.94 22.90 -11.24
CA ALA A 467 10.67 21.49 -11.47
C ALA A 467 9.18 21.23 -11.77
N ALA A 468 8.25 21.80 -10.98
CA ALA A 468 6.82 21.60 -11.17
C ALA A 468 6.33 22.10 -12.54
N GLU A 469 6.76 23.28 -12.98
CA GLU A 469 6.38 23.85 -14.29
C GLU A 469 6.90 23.01 -15.46
N LYS A 470 8.08 22.37 -15.32
CA LYS A 470 8.62 21.45 -16.34
C LYS A 470 7.69 20.26 -16.61
N TYR A 471 6.95 19.79 -15.60
CA TYR A 471 6.08 18.63 -15.72
C TYR A 471 4.58 18.97 -15.78
N ARG A 472 4.19 20.24 -15.72
CA ARG A 472 2.78 20.63 -15.75
C ARG A 472 2.06 20.10 -17.00
N GLY A 473 0.90 19.48 -16.78
CA GLY A 473 0.10 18.89 -17.85
C GLY A 473 0.65 17.56 -18.39
N ILE A 474 1.70 16.99 -17.77
CA ILE A 474 2.12 15.62 -18.03
C ILE A 474 1.33 14.69 -17.11
N LYS A 475 0.80 13.60 -17.67
CA LYS A 475 0.01 12.63 -16.90
C LYS A 475 0.89 11.57 -16.25
N SER A 476 0.69 11.33 -14.95
CA SER A 476 1.17 10.13 -14.25
C SER A 476 0.50 8.86 -14.79
N ASP A 477 1.13 7.70 -14.60
CA ASP A 477 0.55 6.38 -14.91
C ASP A 477 -0.56 6.03 -13.89
N ILE A 478 -1.60 6.86 -13.78
CA ILE A 478 -2.76 6.60 -12.94
C ILE A 478 -3.42 5.32 -13.47
N LEU A 479 -3.48 4.29 -12.64
CA LEU A 479 -4.29 3.10 -12.95
C LEU A 479 -5.77 3.48 -12.92
N PRO A 480 -6.60 2.90 -13.81
CA PRO A 480 -8.01 2.69 -13.49
C PRO A 480 -8.09 1.78 -12.27
#